data_AF-A0AAJ7EAJ9-F1
#
_entry.id   AF-A0AAJ7EAJ9-F1
#
_cell.length_a   1.000
_cell.length_b   1.000
_cell.length_c   1.000
_cell.angle_alpha   90.00
_cell.angle_beta   90.00
_cell.angle_gamma   90.00
#
_symmetry.space_group_name_H-M   'P 1'
#
loop_
_entity.id
_entity.type
_entity.pdbx_description
1 polymer ?
#
loop_
_entity_poly.entity_id
_entity_poly.type
_entity_poly.pdbx_seq_one_letter_code
_entity_poly.pdbx_strand_id
1 'polypeptide(L)'
;MIHEELVQLMKWKQARGRFYPQLSYLIKVNTPRAVMQETKKAFKKLPNIESAMTALSNLKGVGTATASALLAAASPEIAPFMADECIQAIPEMEGSDYTAKEYLNFVKHIRNVCDRLNKEQNGCGKKWSPHMVELALWTHNIVSDLQPQLLGKEPALPAPANGGSPLPSDESNLEPPATNGNGKLVESVNEDTTTSCTEDSMDAKAASPGTPATPATPASPSDNSDSAVSTPRAKRQIEEASSAEENSLGEAPAPEAPPMAKKLREATH
;
A
#
# COMPACT_ATOMS: atom_id res chain seq x y z
N MET A 1 -10.23 5.01 1.00
CA MET A 1 -10.02 3.63 1.44
C MET A 1 -11.04 3.28 2.50
N ILE A 2 -11.70 2.13 2.38
CA ILE A 2 -12.57 1.52 3.39
C ILE A 2 -11.80 0.51 4.25
N HIS A 3 -12.41 0.01 5.32
CA HIS A 3 -11.77 -0.94 6.25
C HIS A 3 -11.33 -2.25 5.59
N GLU A 4 -12.20 -2.84 4.76
CA GLU A 4 -11.88 -4.11 4.08
C GLU A 4 -10.69 -4.00 3.12
N GLU A 5 -10.51 -2.86 2.46
CA GLU A 5 -9.33 -2.58 1.63
C GLU A 5 -8.03 -2.52 2.47
N LEU A 6 -8.09 -1.95 3.68
CA LEU A 6 -6.96 -1.93 4.62
C LEU A 6 -6.65 -3.35 5.14
N VAL A 7 -7.68 -4.15 5.44
CA VAL A 7 -7.53 -5.56 5.83
C VAL A 7 -6.91 -6.37 4.69
N GLN A 8 -7.37 -6.16 3.44
CA GLN A 8 -6.85 -6.84 2.26
C GLN A 8 -5.41 -6.43 1.95
N LEU A 9 -5.07 -5.16 2.07
CA LEU A 9 -3.69 -4.66 1.93
C LEU A 9 -2.75 -5.27 2.97
N MET A 10 -3.21 -5.45 4.22
CA MET A 10 -2.41 -6.14 5.24
C MET A 10 -2.16 -7.61 4.88
N LYS A 11 -3.18 -8.35 4.41
CA LYS A 11 -3.01 -9.74 3.93
C LYS A 11 -1.98 -9.81 2.80
N TRP A 12 -2.11 -8.94 1.80
CA TRP A 12 -1.17 -8.84 0.67
C TRP A 12 0.26 -8.54 1.13
N LYS A 13 0.44 -7.53 2.00
CA LYS A 13 1.75 -7.17 2.55
C LYS A 13 2.42 -8.34 3.27
N GLN A 14 1.65 -9.10 4.06
CA GLN A 14 2.18 -10.24 4.80
C GLN A 14 2.43 -11.48 3.94
N ALA A 15 1.76 -11.61 2.79
CA ALA A 15 2.06 -12.66 1.81
C ALA A 15 3.33 -12.36 1.00
N ARG A 16 3.75 -11.09 0.92
CA ARG A 16 4.94 -10.64 0.18
C ARG A 16 6.27 -10.76 0.93
N GLY A 17 6.25 -10.95 2.25
CA GLY A 17 7.43 -10.89 3.09
C GLY A 17 7.16 -11.48 4.47
N ARG A 18 7.73 -10.91 5.54
CA ARG A 18 7.57 -11.48 6.88
C ARG A 18 6.13 -11.38 7.41
N PHE A 19 5.61 -12.53 7.87
CA PHE A 19 4.28 -12.67 8.45
C PHE A 19 4.26 -12.29 9.94
N TYR A 20 3.40 -11.33 10.31
CA TYR A 20 3.27 -10.83 11.69
C TYR A 20 1.80 -10.85 12.14
N PRO A 21 1.29 -11.98 12.70
CA PRO A 21 -0.14 -12.17 12.94
C PRO A 21 -0.79 -11.12 13.85
N GLN A 22 -0.03 -10.61 14.83
CA GLN A 22 -0.46 -9.52 15.72
C GLN A 22 -0.84 -8.24 14.97
N LEU A 23 -0.14 -7.94 13.86
CA LEU A 23 -0.38 -6.74 13.07
C LEU A 23 -1.73 -6.82 12.33
N SER A 24 -2.12 -8.02 11.87
CA SER A 24 -3.44 -8.27 11.27
C SER A 24 -4.58 -8.14 12.28
N TYR A 25 -4.35 -8.49 13.55
CA TYR A 25 -5.32 -8.21 14.62
C TYR A 25 -5.46 -6.70 14.88
N LEU A 26 -4.35 -5.98 14.98
CA LEU A 26 -4.35 -4.52 15.17
C LEU A 26 -5.07 -3.77 14.03
N ILE A 27 -4.92 -4.22 12.79
CA ILE A 27 -5.66 -3.64 11.66
C ILE A 27 -7.16 -3.84 11.81
N LYS A 28 -7.62 -5.05 12.15
CA LYS A 28 -9.05 -5.38 12.28
C LYS A 28 -9.77 -4.54 13.33
N VAL A 29 -9.11 -4.19 14.44
CA VAL A 29 -9.71 -3.39 15.53
C VAL A 29 -9.80 -1.87 15.25
N ASN A 30 -9.38 -1.40 14.08
CA ASN A 30 -9.72 -0.03 13.64
C ASN A 30 -11.21 0.03 13.24
N THR A 31 -11.88 1.15 13.52
CA THR A 31 -13.26 1.34 13.04
C THR A 31 -13.28 1.80 11.57
N PRO A 32 -14.31 1.45 10.77
CA PRO A 32 -14.41 1.90 9.38
C PRO A 32 -14.35 3.42 9.22
N ARG A 33 -14.97 4.16 10.16
CA ARG A 33 -14.90 5.63 10.22
C ARG A 33 -13.47 6.13 10.43
N ALA A 34 -12.69 5.54 11.33
CA ALA A 34 -11.29 5.92 11.56
C ALA A 34 -10.42 5.67 10.32
N VAL A 35 -10.55 4.50 9.68
CA VAL A 35 -9.82 4.16 8.46
C VAL A 35 -10.13 5.17 7.35
N MET A 36 -11.40 5.47 7.09
CA MET A 36 -11.79 6.47 6.08
C MET A 36 -11.27 7.87 6.41
N GLN A 37 -11.32 8.29 7.69
CA GLN A 37 -10.90 9.61 8.12
C GLN A 37 -9.39 9.81 7.95
N GLU A 38 -8.57 8.92 8.52
CA GLU A 38 -7.12 9.09 8.53
C GLU A 38 -6.50 8.82 7.14
N THR A 39 -7.03 7.87 6.36
CA THR A 39 -6.57 7.69 4.96
C THR A 39 -6.93 8.89 4.08
N LYS A 40 -8.15 9.45 4.19
CA LYS A 40 -8.53 10.68 3.46
C LYS A 40 -7.71 11.89 3.88
N LYS A 41 -7.34 11.99 5.16
CA LYS A 41 -6.44 13.02 5.70
C LYS A 41 -5.02 12.84 5.15
N ALA A 42 -4.50 11.62 5.11
CA ALA A 42 -3.17 11.30 4.58
C ALA A 42 -3.05 11.58 3.09
N PHE A 43 -3.97 11.09 2.26
CA PHE A 43 -3.89 11.25 0.80
C PHE A 43 -4.00 12.72 0.37
N LYS A 44 -4.75 13.55 1.12
CA LYS A 44 -4.78 15.00 0.94
C LYS A 44 -3.46 15.72 1.24
N LYS A 45 -2.48 15.07 1.88
CA LYS A 45 -1.16 15.65 2.14
C LYS A 45 -0.17 15.42 1.00
N LEU A 46 -0.45 14.49 0.08
CA LEU A 46 0.42 14.24 -1.06
C LEU A 46 0.54 15.50 -1.95
N PRO A 47 1.73 15.80 -2.51
CA PRO A 47 2.93 14.96 -2.57
C PRO A 47 3.83 14.98 -1.31
N ASN A 48 3.45 15.67 -0.22
CA ASN A 48 4.19 15.63 1.05
C ASN A 48 3.98 14.28 1.76
N ILE A 49 4.92 13.35 1.52
CA ILE A 49 4.91 12.00 2.08
C ILE A 49 5.03 12.00 3.61
N GLU A 50 5.90 12.84 4.20
CA GLU A 50 6.12 12.88 5.65
C GLU A 50 4.83 13.17 6.42
N SER A 51 4.08 14.17 5.95
CA SER A 51 2.76 14.54 6.48
C SER A 51 1.71 13.44 6.26
N ALA A 52 1.78 12.72 5.14
CA ALA A 52 0.88 11.61 4.84
C ALA A 52 1.17 10.39 5.74
N MET A 53 2.45 10.03 5.93
CA MET A 53 2.92 8.98 6.84
C MET A 53 2.45 9.26 8.27
N THR A 54 2.66 10.48 8.76
CA THR A 54 2.25 10.91 10.10
C THR A 54 0.73 10.79 10.32
N ALA A 55 -0.08 11.03 9.29
CA ALA A 55 -1.52 10.82 9.36
C ALA A 55 -1.90 9.32 9.37
N LEU A 56 -1.22 8.47 8.60
CA LEU A 56 -1.47 7.03 8.57
C LEU A 56 -1.06 6.31 9.86
N SER A 57 0.00 6.76 10.54
CA SER A 57 0.46 6.22 11.82
C SER A 57 -0.55 6.34 12.98
N ASN A 58 -1.66 7.08 12.80
CA ASN A 58 -2.76 7.12 13.76
C ASN A 58 -3.62 5.84 13.74
N LEU A 59 -3.48 4.98 12.71
CA LEU A 59 -4.21 3.72 12.59
C LEU A 59 -3.45 2.58 13.28
N LYS A 60 -4.18 1.77 14.06
CA LYS A 60 -3.60 0.62 14.75
C LYS A 60 -3.05 -0.40 13.75
N GLY A 61 -1.82 -0.85 13.94
CA GLY A 61 -1.14 -1.78 13.03
C GLY A 61 -0.54 -1.13 11.78
N VAL A 62 -0.55 0.19 11.68
CA VAL A 62 0.06 0.95 10.57
C VAL A 62 1.36 1.60 11.04
N GLY A 63 2.46 0.86 10.96
CA GLY A 63 3.82 1.42 11.05
C GLY A 63 4.38 1.83 9.69
N THR A 64 5.62 2.32 9.63
CA THR A 64 6.28 2.84 8.41
C THR A 64 6.10 1.96 7.17
N ALA A 65 6.42 0.66 7.27
CA ALA A 65 6.28 -0.27 6.15
C ALA A 65 4.81 -0.40 5.67
N THR A 66 3.83 -0.48 6.57
CA THR A 66 2.41 -0.53 6.21
C THR A 66 1.91 0.80 5.64
N ALA A 67 2.39 1.93 6.17
CA ALA A 67 2.07 3.25 5.68
C ALA A 67 2.61 3.49 4.26
N SER A 68 3.84 3.06 3.96
CA SER A 68 4.38 3.13 2.59
C SER A 68 3.56 2.28 1.60
N ALA A 69 3.12 1.07 1.98
CA ALA A 69 2.23 0.25 1.17
C ALA A 69 0.89 0.96 0.88
N LEU A 70 0.31 1.61 1.89
CA LEU A 70 -0.92 2.40 1.76
C LEU A 70 -0.75 3.59 0.80
N LEU A 71 0.40 4.27 0.84
CA LEU A 71 0.71 5.36 -0.08
C LEU A 71 0.99 4.86 -1.51
N ALA A 72 1.68 3.73 -1.67
CA ALA A 72 1.94 3.12 -2.98
C ALA A 72 0.63 2.68 -3.66
N ALA A 73 -0.29 2.07 -2.92
CA ALA A 73 -1.62 1.70 -3.41
C ALA A 73 -2.49 2.92 -3.80
N ALA A 74 -2.32 4.05 -3.12
CA ALA A 74 -3.11 5.26 -3.36
C ALA A 74 -2.50 6.22 -4.39
N SER A 75 -1.18 6.20 -4.58
CA SER A 75 -0.44 7.13 -5.45
C SER A 75 0.92 6.53 -5.88
N PRO A 76 0.91 5.52 -6.76
CA PRO A 76 2.12 4.81 -7.19
C PRO A 76 3.13 5.70 -7.93
N GLU A 77 2.65 6.80 -8.52
CA GLU A 77 3.44 7.87 -9.16
C GLU A 77 4.27 8.69 -8.18
N ILE A 78 3.96 8.65 -6.88
CA ILE A 78 4.57 9.52 -5.86
C ILE A 78 5.33 8.70 -4.82
N ALA A 79 4.79 7.55 -4.43
CA ALA A 79 5.23 6.76 -3.29
C ALA A 79 5.54 5.29 -3.69
N PRO A 80 6.79 4.82 -3.53
CA PRO A 80 7.13 3.40 -3.57
C PRO A 80 6.77 2.69 -2.26
N PHE A 81 6.61 1.37 -2.28
CA PHE A 81 6.50 0.56 -1.07
C PHE A 81 7.89 0.31 -0.45
N MET A 82 8.02 0.42 0.87
CA MET A 82 9.27 0.14 1.58
C MET A 82 9.39 -1.36 1.89
N ALA A 83 9.80 -2.14 0.88
CA ALA A 83 10.04 -3.58 0.96
C ALA A 83 11.49 -3.89 1.37
N ASP A 84 11.68 -4.91 2.22
CA ASP A 84 12.98 -5.37 2.74
C ASP A 84 14.00 -5.62 1.61
N GLU A 85 13.58 -6.21 0.49
CA GLU A 85 14.40 -6.54 -0.68
C GLU A 85 14.86 -5.27 -1.43
N CYS A 86 14.02 -4.23 -1.44
CA CYS A 86 14.35 -2.95 -2.08
C CYS A 86 15.28 -2.09 -1.22
N ILE A 87 15.25 -2.26 0.10
CA ILE A 87 16.23 -1.66 1.01
C ILE A 87 17.60 -2.32 0.80
N GLN A 88 17.65 -3.66 0.76
CA GLN A 88 18.89 -4.42 0.53
C GLN A 88 19.55 -4.11 -0.83
N ALA A 89 18.77 -3.68 -1.83
CA ALA A 89 19.27 -3.25 -3.13
C ALA A 89 19.91 -1.85 -3.16
N ILE A 90 19.87 -1.08 -2.06
CA ILE A 90 20.42 0.28 -1.95
C ILE A 90 21.64 0.23 -1.00
N PRO A 91 22.89 0.30 -1.52
CA PRO A 91 24.10 0.16 -0.70
C PRO A 91 24.25 1.22 0.41
N GLU A 92 23.64 2.39 0.25
CA GLU A 92 23.69 3.48 1.23
C GLU A 92 22.65 3.35 2.36
N MET A 93 21.82 2.29 2.37
CA MET A 93 20.77 2.07 3.36
C MET A 93 21.05 0.86 4.25
N GLU A 94 21.10 1.07 5.56
CA GLU A 94 21.23 -0.01 6.54
C GLU A 94 19.87 -0.71 6.75
N GLY A 95 19.84 -2.04 6.55
CA GLY A 95 18.60 -2.83 6.39
C GLY A 95 17.72 -3.03 7.63
N SER A 96 17.99 -2.36 8.77
CA SER A 96 17.27 -2.55 10.04
C SER A 96 16.17 -1.52 10.31
N ASP A 97 16.26 -0.32 9.73
CA ASP A 97 15.62 0.86 10.32
C ASP A 97 14.32 1.30 9.61
N TYR A 98 13.19 0.76 10.07
CA TYR A 98 11.86 1.10 9.55
C TYR A 98 11.32 2.42 10.11
N THR A 99 12.08 3.50 10.01
CA THR A 99 11.70 4.85 10.49
C THR A 99 11.12 5.72 9.38
N ALA A 100 10.34 6.74 9.75
CA ALA A 100 9.81 7.70 8.77
C ALA A 100 10.93 8.48 8.03
N LYS A 101 12.04 8.78 8.72
CA LYS A 101 13.23 9.41 8.14
C LYS A 101 13.85 8.51 7.07
N GLU A 102 14.00 7.23 7.37
CA GLU A 102 14.61 6.28 6.45
C GLU A 102 13.71 5.98 5.24
N TYR A 103 12.40 5.97 5.43
CA TYR A 103 11.48 5.94 4.30
C TYR A 103 11.62 7.16 3.38
N LEU A 104 11.79 8.37 3.93
CA LEU A 104 12.05 9.56 3.11
C LEU A 104 13.42 9.51 2.40
N ASN A 105 14.39 8.77 2.94
CA ASN A 105 15.65 8.49 2.28
C ASN A 105 15.45 7.53 1.10
N PHE A 106 14.86 6.36 1.36
CA PHE A 106 14.44 5.36 0.36
C PHE A 106 13.70 5.98 -0.83
N VAL A 107 12.70 6.83 -0.56
CA VAL A 107 11.93 7.52 -1.61
C VAL A 107 12.81 8.38 -2.52
N LYS A 108 13.88 9.02 -2.01
CA LYS A 108 14.83 9.79 -2.84
C LYS A 108 15.63 8.87 -3.74
N HIS A 109 16.18 7.77 -3.22
CA HIS A 109 16.94 6.79 -4.03
C HIS A 109 16.06 6.23 -5.16
N ILE A 110 14.84 5.77 -4.85
CA ILE A 110 13.91 5.25 -5.84
C ILE A 110 13.50 6.31 -6.88
N ARG A 111 13.30 7.58 -6.47
CA ARG A 111 13.03 8.69 -7.42
C ARG A 111 14.20 8.98 -8.34
N ASN A 112 15.44 8.98 -7.84
CA ASN A 112 16.63 9.16 -8.67
C ASN A 112 16.75 8.06 -9.74
N VAL A 113 16.47 6.81 -9.38
CA VAL A 113 16.42 5.67 -10.32
C VAL A 113 15.28 5.83 -11.32
N CYS A 114 14.07 6.19 -10.85
CA CYS A 114 12.90 6.46 -11.69
C CYS A 114 13.16 7.56 -12.72
N ASP A 115 13.80 8.66 -12.33
CA ASP A 115 14.16 9.77 -13.21
C ASP A 115 15.26 9.37 -14.22
N ARG A 116 16.23 8.54 -13.81
CA ARG A 116 17.25 7.99 -14.69
C ARG A 116 16.62 7.09 -15.77
N LEU A 117 15.80 6.11 -15.37
CA LEU A 117 15.13 5.19 -16.29
C LEU A 117 14.22 5.92 -17.27
N ASN A 118 13.46 6.92 -16.81
CA ASN A 118 12.61 7.73 -17.69
C ASN A 118 13.39 8.57 -18.71
N LYS A 119 14.63 8.98 -18.40
CA LYS A 119 15.54 9.64 -19.37
C LYS A 119 16.08 8.64 -20.38
N GLU A 120 16.61 7.51 -19.92
CA GLU A 120 17.16 6.43 -20.77
C GLU A 120 16.11 5.86 -21.73
N GLN A 121 14.86 5.75 -21.28
CA GLN A 121 13.73 5.30 -22.09
C GLN A 121 13.39 6.23 -23.27
N ASN A 122 13.81 7.50 -23.21
CA ASN A 122 13.74 8.48 -24.30
C ASN A 122 12.36 8.57 -25.00
N GLY A 123 11.28 8.40 -24.23
CA GLY A 123 9.88 8.44 -24.70
C GLY A 123 9.29 7.10 -25.20
N CYS A 124 10.06 6.02 -25.25
CA CYS A 124 9.60 4.72 -25.75
C CYS A 124 8.87 3.89 -24.68
N GLY A 125 7.55 3.74 -24.77
CA GLY A 125 6.78 2.86 -23.88
C GLY A 125 6.24 3.54 -22.61
N LYS A 126 5.88 2.74 -21.59
CA LYS A 126 5.20 3.21 -20.38
C LYS A 126 6.17 3.95 -19.45
N LYS A 127 5.81 5.15 -18.96
CA LYS A 127 6.62 5.90 -18.01
C LYS A 127 6.85 5.09 -16.72
N TRP A 128 8.08 5.08 -16.20
CA TRP A 128 8.38 4.53 -14.89
C TRP A 128 7.80 5.40 -13.78
N SER A 129 7.18 4.75 -12.81
CA SER A 129 6.77 5.33 -11.54
C SER A 129 7.63 4.78 -10.39
N PRO A 130 7.71 5.48 -9.23
CA PRO A 130 8.42 4.96 -8.06
C PRO A 130 7.97 3.56 -7.64
N HIS A 131 6.66 3.26 -7.70
CA HIS A 131 6.16 1.91 -7.42
C HIS A 131 6.62 0.89 -8.48
N MET A 132 6.66 1.23 -9.78
CA MET A 132 7.20 0.30 -10.79
C MET A 132 8.68 -0.03 -10.58
N VAL A 133 9.48 0.92 -10.11
CA VAL A 133 10.90 0.68 -9.77
C VAL A 133 11.03 -0.26 -8.57
N GLU A 134 10.24 -0.06 -7.51
CA GLU A 134 10.17 -0.99 -6.37
C GLU A 134 9.74 -2.39 -6.81
N LEU A 135 8.67 -2.49 -7.61
CA LEU A 135 8.19 -3.78 -8.12
C LEU A 135 9.26 -4.51 -8.95
N ALA A 136 10.04 -3.79 -9.75
CA ALA A 136 11.12 -4.38 -10.53
C ALA A 136 12.27 -4.90 -9.64
N LEU A 137 12.68 -4.14 -8.63
CA LEU A 137 13.71 -4.55 -7.66
C LEU A 137 13.25 -5.78 -6.86
N TRP A 138 12.03 -5.75 -6.31
CA TRP A 138 11.43 -6.89 -5.61
C TRP A 138 11.36 -8.13 -6.50
N THR A 139 10.86 -7.98 -7.75
CA THR A 139 10.77 -9.10 -8.70
C THR A 139 12.14 -9.69 -9.03
N HIS A 140 13.17 -8.86 -9.22
CA HIS A 140 14.54 -9.34 -9.45
C HIS A 140 15.09 -10.12 -8.25
N ASN A 141 14.78 -9.72 -7.02
CA ASN A 141 15.15 -10.48 -5.82
C ASN A 141 14.46 -11.85 -5.80
N ILE A 142 13.14 -11.88 -5.91
CA ILE A 142 12.35 -13.13 -5.90
C ILE A 142 12.78 -14.09 -7.02
N VAL A 143 13.08 -13.58 -8.22
CA VAL A 143 13.60 -14.41 -9.32
C VAL A 143 15.04 -14.88 -9.04
N SER A 144 15.88 -14.07 -8.38
CA SER A 144 17.23 -14.50 -7.96
C SER A 144 17.18 -15.68 -6.98
N ASP A 145 16.20 -15.69 -6.08
CA ASP A 145 16.06 -16.74 -5.06
C ASP A 145 15.39 -18.01 -5.61
N LEU A 146 14.34 -17.86 -6.43
CA LEU A 146 13.54 -18.99 -6.92
C LEU A 146 14.04 -19.59 -8.24
N GLN A 147 14.53 -18.77 -9.17
CA GLN A 147 14.91 -19.18 -10.52
C GLN A 147 16.12 -18.39 -11.05
N PRO A 148 17.30 -18.47 -10.39
CA PRO A 148 18.51 -17.71 -10.75
C PRO A 148 18.94 -17.88 -12.22
N GLN A 149 18.66 -19.05 -12.80
CA GLN A 149 18.87 -19.37 -14.21
C GLN A 149 18.18 -18.42 -15.21
N LEU A 150 17.03 -17.83 -14.85
CA LEU A 150 16.35 -16.81 -15.68
C LEU A 150 17.12 -15.48 -15.74
N LEU A 151 18.05 -15.27 -14.81
CA LEU A 151 18.95 -14.11 -14.75
C LEU A 151 20.35 -14.44 -15.28
N GLY A 152 20.54 -15.59 -15.93
CA GLY A 152 21.83 -16.04 -16.44
C GLY A 152 22.83 -16.44 -15.35
N LYS A 153 22.41 -16.56 -14.08
CA LYS A 153 23.22 -17.13 -13.01
C LYS A 153 23.17 -18.65 -13.15
N GLU A 154 24.33 -19.30 -13.33
CA GLU A 154 24.40 -20.76 -13.34
C GLU A 154 23.83 -21.33 -12.03
N PRO A 155 23.17 -22.50 -12.06
CA PRO A 155 22.74 -23.18 -10.84
C PRO A 155 23.99 -23.47 -10.00
N ALA A 156 24.00 -22.97 -8.76
CA ALA A 156 25.08 -23.23 -7.83
C ALA A 156 25.14 -24.73 -7.52
N LEU A 157 26.02 -25.45 -8.22
CA LEU A 157 26.32 -26.84 -7.94
C LEU A 157 26.76 -26.94 -6.46
N PRO A 158 26.22 -27.89 -5.67
CA PRO A 158 26.70 -28.09 -4.33
C PRO A 158 28.18 -28.43 -4.40
N ALA A 159 29.01 -27.65 -3.70
CA ALA A 159 30.46 -27.84 -3.72
C ALA A 159 30.79 -29.28 -3.29
N PRO A 160 31.70 -29.99 -3.99
CA PRO A 160 32.08 -31.33 -3.60
C PRO A 160 32.69 -31.29 -2.21
N ALA A 161 32.16 -32.11 -1.31
CA ALA A 161 32.69 -32.28 0.03
C ALA A 161 34.08 -32.94 -0.04
N ASN A 162 35.13 -32.12 -0.13
CA ASN A 162 36.52 -32.58 -0.10
C ASN A 162 36.85 -33.18 1.27
N GLY A 163 36.72 -34.50 1.36
CA GLY A 163 36.97 -35.30 2.56
C GLY A 163 37.48 -36.70 2.19
N GLY A 164 38.54 -36.77 1.38
CA GLY A 164 39.17 -38.03 0.98
C GLY A 164 40.61 -37.81 0.52
N SER A 165 41.58 -38.41 1.22
CA SER A 165 43.00 -38.33 0.90
C SER A 165 43.33 -39.03 -0.43
N PRO A 166 44.40 -38.62 -1.15
CA PRO A 166 44.84 -39.34 -2.34
C PRO A 166 45.47 -40.68 -1.95
N LEU A 167 44.90 -41.78 -2.43
CA LEU A 167 45.60 -43.05 -2.57
C LEU A 167 46.17 -43.15 -3.99
N PRO A 168 47.40 -43.68 -4.18
CA PRO A 168 48.03 -43.75 -5.49
C PRO A 168 47.38 -44.82 -6.37
N SER A 169 47.34 -44.55 -7.67
CA SER A 169 46.91 -45.50 -8.70
C SER A 169 47.86 -46.70 -8.74
N ASP A 170 47.30 -47.91 -8.75
CA ASP A 170 48.02 -49.13 -9.13
C ASP A 170 47.28 -49.76 -10.32
N GLU A 171 48.00 -49.94 -11.42
CA GLU A 171 47.47 -50.41 -12.70
C GLU A 171 47.97 -51.85 -12.92
N SER A 172 47.15 -52.84 -12.54
CA SER A 172 47.45 -54.25 -12.82
C SER A 172 46.21 -55.03 -13.26
N ASN A 173 46.08 -55.05 -14.59
CA ASN A 173 45.39 -56.02 -15.45
C ASN A 173 45.25 -57.45 -14.85
N LEU A 174 44.08 -58.08 -15.02
CA LEU A 174 43.86 -59.47 -15.52
C LEU A 174 42.43 -60.00 -15.21
N GLU A 175 41.68 -60.31 -16.27
CA GLU A 175 40.55 -61.27 -16.29
C GLU A 175 41.08 -62.69 -16.63
N PRO A 176 40.27 -63.79 -16.61
CA PRO A 176 39.01 -64.12 -15.91
C PRO A 176 39.24 -65.48 -15.14
N PRO A 177 38.34 -66.50 -14.99
CA PRO A 177 36.90 -66.65 -15.27
C PRO A 177 36.05 -67.41 -14.20
N ALA A 178 34.78 -67.64 -14.59
CA ALA A 178 34.01 -68.88 -14.39
C ALA A 178 33.06 -69.08 -13.18
N THR A 179 31.77 -69.22 -13.58
CA THR A 179 30.74 -70.19 -13.12
C THR A 179 29.80 -69.88 -11.94
N ASN A 180 28.52 -70.16 -12.24
CA ASN A 180 27.38 -70.53 -11.38
C ASN A 180 27.05 -69.66 -10.15
N GLY A 181 25.82 -69.18 -9.96
CA GLY A 181 24.58 -69.41 -10.72
C GLY A 181 23.37 -69.39 -9.77
N ASN A 182 22.15 -69.24 -10.33
CA ASN A 182 20.87 -69.25 -9.61
C ASN A 182 20.68 -68.05 -8.62
N GLY A 183 19.59 -67.29 -8.65
CA GLY A 183 18.39 -67.33 -9.49
C GLY A 183 17.33 -66.35 -8.94
N LYS A 184 16.12 -66.40 -9.51
CA LYS A 184 14.91 -65.67 -9.09
C LYS A 184 14.83 -64.17 -9.41
N LEU A 185 14.53 -63.93 -10.68
CA LEU A 185 13.54 -62.92 -11.09
C LEU A 185 12.20 -63.20 -10.39
N VAL A 186 11.52 -62.16 -9.88
CA VAL A 186 10.06 -62.01 -9.89
C VAL A 186 9.71 -60.53 -9.94
N GLU A 187 8.85 -60.20 -10.90
CA GLU A 187 8.37 -58.87 -11.25
C GLU A 187 6.86 -58.78 -10.94
N SER A 188 6.33 -57.56 -10.72
CA SER A 188 4.89 -57.25 -10.74
C SER A 188 4.03 -57.88 -9.61
N VAL A 189 2.92 -57.30 -9.14
CA VAL A 189 1.71 -56.86 -9.84
C VAL A 189 1.10 -55.61 -9.18
N ASN A 190 0.32 -54.85 -9.95
CA ASN A 190 -0.39 -53.62 -9.57
C ASN A 190 -1.73 -53.92 -8.86
N GLU A 191 -2.29 -52.97 -8.11
CA GLU A 191 -3.75 -52.76 -8.16
C GLU A 191 -4.16 -51.31 -7.82
N ASP A 192 -5.11 -50.79 -8.59
CA ASP A 192 -5.79 -49.51 -8.39
C ASP A 192 -6.84 -49.63 -7.28
N THR A 193 -7.17 -48.52 -6.60
CA THR A 193 -8.55 -48.30 -6.11
C THR A 193 -8.84 -46.81 -6.00
N THR A 194 -9.72 -46.34 -6.89
CA THR A 194 -10.42 -45.06 -6.77
C THR A 194 -11.67 -45.25 -5.92
N THR A 195 -11.92 -44.37 -4.94
CA THR A 195 -13.23 -44.28 -4.29
C THR A 195 -13.66 -42.83 -4.10
N SER A 196 -14.78 -42.48 -4.73
CA SER A 196 -15.55 -41.25 -4.59
C SER A 196 -16.99 -41.64 -4.26
N CYS A 197 -17.59 -41.03 -3.24
CA CYS A 197 -19.02 -41.06 -2.94
C CYS A 197 -19.37 -39.64 -2.41
N THR A 198 -20.00 -38.75 -3.17
CA THR A 198 -21.42 -38.66 -3.58
C THR A 198 -22.41 -38.34 -2.45
N GLU A 199 -23.19 -37.31 -2.74
CA GLU A 199 -24.41 -36.89 -2.05
C GLU A 199 -25.49 -37.98 -1.85
N ASP A 200 -26.42 -37.74 -0.93
CA ASP A 200 -27.81 -38.20 -1.06
C ASP A 200 -28.78 -37.22 -0.37
N SER A 201 -30.05 -37.17 -0.82
CA SER A 201 -31.05 -36.17 -0.46
C SER A 201 -32.48 -36.70 -0.69
N MET A 202 -33.25 -36.87 0.40
CA MET A 202 -34.68 -37.27 0.41
C MET A 202 -35.32 -36.79 1.73
N ASP A 203 -36.62 -36.52 1.88
CA ASP A 203 -37.68 -36.04 0.96
C ASP A 203 -38.76 -35.35 1.86
N ALA A 204 -39.83 -34.80 1.29
CA ALA A 204 -40.81 -33.96 1.97
C ALA A 204 -42.00 -34.72 2.60
N LYS A 205 -42.67 -34.09 3.58
CA LYS A 205 -44.12 -34.29 3.80
C LYS A 205 -44.82 -33.05 4.36
N ALA A 206 -45.97 -32.70 3.78
CA ALA A 206 -46.71 -31.48 4.05
C ALA A 206 -47.84 -31.64 5.09
N ALA A 207 -48.14 -30.55 5.81
CA ALA A 207 -49.47 -30.25 6.35
C ALA A 207 -49.62 -28.74 6.64
N SER A 208 -50.80 -28.19 6.37
CA SER A 208 -51.27 -26.82 6.61
C SER A 208 -52.80 -26.84 6.61
N PRO A 209 -53.55 -25.78 7.03
CA PRO A 209 -53.14 -24.51 7.65
C PRO A 209 -53.88 -24.20 8.98
N GLY A 210 -53.61 -23.03 9.60
CA GLY A 210 -54.42 -22.51 10.70
C GLY A 210 -54.10 -21.04 11.08
N THR A 211 -55.03 -20.14 10.85
CA THR A 211 -55.01 -18.70 11.19
C THR A 211 -56.37 -18.30 11.80
N PRO A 212 -56.55 -17.10 12.39
CA PRO A 212 -55.60 -16.19 13.06
C PRO A 212 -56.08 -15.76 14.47
N ALA A 213 -55.26 -15.03 15.23
CA ALA A 213 -55.73 -14.24 16.37
C ALA A 213 -54.91 -12.95 16.60
N THR A 214 -55.49 -11.82 16.20
CA THR A 214 -55.31 -10.48 16.83
C THR A 214 -56.65 -10.17 17.54
N PRO A 215 -56.70 -9.36 18.62
CA PRO A 215 -56.34 -7.94 18.63
C PRO A 215 -55.56 -7.55 19.94
N ALA A 216 -55.30 -6.29 20.33
CA ALA A 216 -55.79 -5.00 19.88
C ALA A 216 -54.76 -3.87 20.13
N THR A 217 -54.84 -2.82 19.30
CA THR A 217 -54.39 -1.46 19.62
C THR A 217 -55.62 -0.63 20.01
N PRO A 218 -55.51 0.30 20.97
CA PRO A 218 -55.97 1.67 20.73
C PRO A 218 -54.83 2.66 21.03
N ALA A 219 -54.42 3.54 20.11
CA ALA A 219 -55.13 4.73 19.64
C ALA A 219 -55.17 5.84 20.72
N SER A 220 -54.45 6.93 20.44
CA SER A 220 -54.38 8.19 21.22
C SER A 220 -55.74 8.89 21.30
N PRO A 221 -55.87 9.97 22.09
CA PRO A 221 -55.84 11.30 21.42
C PRO A 221 -55.32 12.50 22.26
N SER A 222 -55.12 13.62 21.56
CA SER A 222 -55.27 15.04 21.99
C SER A 222 -54.36 15.59 23.11
N ASP A 223 -53.54 16.62 22.83
CA ASP A 223 -53.86 18.05 22.62
C ASP A 223 -54.18 18.85 23.90
N ASN A 224 -53.27 19.77 24.26
CA ASN A 224 -53.63 21.10 24.74
C ASN A 224 -52.43 22.08 24.67
N SER A 225 -52.43 22.89 23.61
CA SER A 225 -52.42 24.36 23.59
C SER A 225 -51.96 25.18 24.83
N ASP A 226 -51.20 26.25 24.53
CA ASP A 226 -51.16 27.59 25.20
C ASP A 226 -50.69 27.66 26.68
N SER A 227 -49.88 28.61 27.17
CA SER A 227 -49.21 29.83 26.64
C SER A 227 -47.85 30.00 27.41
N ALA A 228 -47.04 31.09 27.41
CA ALA A 228 -47.10 32.44 26.82
C ALA A 228 -45.69 33.08 26.66
N VAL A 229 -45.55 34.02 25.72
CA VAL A 229 -44.89 35.34 25.84
C VAL A 229 -43.63 35.50 26.73
N SER A 230 -42.45 35.70 26.10
CA SER A 230 -41.66 36.96 26.24
C SER A 230 -40.29 36.95 25.52
N THR A 231 -40.19 37.72 24.43
CA THR A 231 -38.98 38.42 23.97
C THR A 231 -39.42 39.78 23.39
N PRO A 232 -38.58 40.82 23.28
CA PRO A 232 -37.16 40.94 23.65
C PRO A 232 -36.90 42.13 24.61
N ARG A 233 -35.63 42.37 25.00
CA ARG A 233 -35.21 43.70 25.46
C ARG A 233 -33.85 44.10 24.87
N ALA A 234 -33.84 45.25 24.20
CA ALA A 234 -32.64 45.92 23.73
C ALA A 234 -32.51 47.32 24.38
N LYS A 235 -31.29 47.87 24.32
CA LYS A 235 -30.89 49.28 24.55
C LYS A 235 -31.14 49.93 25.92
N ARG A 236 -30.03 50.31 26.57
CA ARG A 236 -29.48 51.67 26.78
C ARG A 236 -28.01 51.46 27.19
N GLN A 237 -26.95 52.10 26.68
CA GLN A 237 -26.75 53.38 25.99
C GLN A 237 -26.95 54.62 26.88
N ILE A 238 -25.81 55.26 27.18
CA ILE A 238 -25.49 56.68 27.49
C ILE A 238 -23.97 56.65 27.71
N GLU A 239 -23.14 57.10 26.75
CA GLU A 239 -22.80 58.52 26.44
C GLU A 239 -21.69 59.02 27.39
N GLU A 240 -20.49 59.33 26.88
CA GLU A 240 -20.08 60.61 26.25
C GLU A 240 -19.24 61.38 27.31
N ALA A 241 -18.16 62.12 27.03
CA ALA A 241 -17.94 63.14 26.01
C ALA A 241 -16.42 63.28 25.72
N SER A 242 -15.96 63.60 24.50
CA SER A 242 -15.92 64.93 23.84
C SER A 242 -14.65 65.73 24.22
N SER A 243 -13.95 66.46 23.35
CA SER A 243 -13.91 66.58 21.87
C SER A 243 -12.68 67.42 21.46
N ALA A 244 -12.43 67.53 20.14
CA ALA A 244 -12.07 68.78 19.42
C ALA A 244 -10.76 69.56 19.78
N GLU A 245 -10.06 70.26 18.87
CA GLU A 245 -10.15 70.41 17.40
C GLU A 245 -8.91 71.18 16.86
N GLU A 246 -8.81 71.33 15.51
CA GLU A 246 -8.25 72.51 14.79
C GLU A 246 -6.71 72.83 14.89
N ASN A 247 -5.98 73.31 13.85
CA ASN A 247 -6.24 73.53 12.42
C ASN A 247 -4.92 73.77 11.61
N SER A 248 -4.95 73.57 10.28
CA SER A 248 -4.22 74.31 9.20
C SER A 248 -2.66 74.31 9.11
N LEU A 249 -2.00 74.46 7.94
CA LEU A 249 -2.44 74.74 6.54
C LEU A 249 -1.34 74.38 5.49
N GLY A 250 -1.74 74.11 4.22
CA GLY A 250 -0.95 74.30 2.98
C GLY A 250 -0.05 73.13 2.51
N GLU A 251 0.12 72.83 1.21
CA GLU A 251 -0.50 73.36 -0.03
C GLU A 251 -0.36 72.31 -1.19
N ALA A 252 -1.16 72.42 -2.25
CA ALA A 252 -1.20 71.52 -3.44
C ALA A 252 -0.73 72.30 -4.71
N PRO A 253 -0.75 71.82 -5.99
CA PRO A 253 -1.52 70.69 -6.57
C PRO A 253 -0.77 69.77 -7.59
N ALA A 254 -1.55 68.83 -8.16
CA ALA A 254 -1.20 67.82 -9.20
C ALA A 254 -1.39 68.39 -10.64
N PRO A 255 -1.62 67.66 -11.77
CA PRO A 255 -1.79 66.20 -12.06
C PRO A 255 -0.70 65.69 -13.05
N GLU A 256 -0.78 64.64 -13.91
CA GLU A 256 -1.84 63.72 -14.34
C GLU A 256 -1.27 62.33 -14.77
N ALA A 257 -1.93 61.58 -15.69
CA ALA A 257 -1.60 60.18 -16.04
C ALA A 257 -1.72 59.88 -17.59
N PRO A 258 -1.98 58.65 -18.13
CA PRO A 258 -1.44 58.16 -19.43
C PRO A 258 -2.52 58.19 -20.57
N PRO A 259 -2.49 57.45 -21.73
CA PRO A 259 -1.60 56.36 -22.21
C PRO A 259 -1.31 56.30 -23.75
N MET A 260 -0.82 55.13 -24.22
CA MET A 260 -1.01 54.47 -25.55
C MET A 260 0.20 54.23 -26.49
N ALA A 261 0.06 53.15 -27.27
CA ALA A 261 1.09 52.54 -28.12
C ALA A 261 1.03 52.99 -29.60
N LYS A 262 2.10 52.73 -30.36
CA LYS A 262 2.10 52.66 -31.84
C LYS A 262 3.13 51.65 -32.36
N LYS A 263 2.76 50.96 -33.46
CA LYS A 263 3.62 50.11 -34.32
C LYS A 263 4.82 50.95 -34.86
N LEU A 264 5.91 50.38 -35.41
CA LEU A 264 5.96 49.70 -36.71
C LEU A 264 7.43 49.38 -37.11
N ARG A 265 7.71 48.17 -37.67
CA ARG A 265 8.73 47.80 -38.71
C ARG A 265 10.22 48.23 -38.60
N GLU A 266 11.20 47.73 -39.38
CA GLU A 266 11.48 46.45 -40.08
C GLU A 266 12.87 46.60 -40.77
N ALA A 267 13.58 45.48 -41.02
CA ALA A 267 14.65 45.27 -42.02
C ALA A 267 16.04 45.96 -41.94
N THR A 268 17.05 45.13 -42.23
CA THR A 268 18.42 45.44 -42.76
C THR A 268 19.38 46.25 -41.85
N HIS A 269 20.69 45.99 -41.87
CA HIS A 269 21.51 45.30 -42.89
C HIS A 269 22.68 44.51 -42.26
#